data_AF-A0A6G3CZX3-F1
#
_entry.id   AF-A0A6G3CZX3-F1
#
_cell.length_a   1.000
_cell.length_b   1.000
_cell.length_c   1.000
_cell.angle_alpha   90.00
_cell.angle_beta   90.00
_cell.angle_gamma   90.00
#
_symmetry.space_group_name_H-M   'P 1'
#
loop_
_entity.id
_entity.type
_entity.pdbx_description
1 polymer ?
#
loop_
_entity_poly.entity_id
_entity_poly.type
_entity_poly.pdbx_seq_one_letter_code
_entity_poly.pdbx_strand_id
1 'polypeptide(L)'
;FTNVVARASARADELTAEEYREGGRLLARKVARLRPGWLAVVGVTAYRAAFDEPKARVGPQERTFGSTRVWVLPNPSGLNAHWTARTMADEFARLRVAAEPRSQAQA
;
A
#
# COMPACT_ATOMS: atom_id res chain seq x y z
N PHE A 1 0.45 -7.57 -10.83
CA PHE A 1 0.67 -6.25 -10.22
C PHE A 1 -0.40 -5.28 -10.73
N THR A 2 -1.01 -4.46 -9.87
CA THR A 2 -1.98 -3.42 -10.28
C THR A 2 -1.52 -2.09 -9.68
N ASN A 3 -1.53 -1.03 -10.49
CA ASN A 3 -1.15 0.31 -10.04
C ASN A 3 -2.37 1.03 -9.47
N VAL A 4 -2.15 1.73 -8.36
CA VAL A 4 -3.14 2.60 -7.69
C VAL A 4 -3.66 3.67 -8.64
N VAL A 5 -2.84 4.11 -9.59
CA VAL A 5 -3.19 5.10 -10.61
C VAL A 5 -3.08 4.44 -11.99
N ALA A 6 -4.11 4.59 -12.81
CA ALA A 6 -4.17 4.05 -14.19
C ALA A 6 -3.29 4.83 -15.18
N ARG A 7 -2.35 5.63 -14.70
CA ARG A 7 -1.41 6.40 -15.52
C ARG A 7 -0.01 6.18 -14.95
N ALA A 8 0.88 5.63 -15.78
CA ALA A 8 2.30 5.86 -15.60
C ALA A 8 2.53 7.35 -15.80
N SER A 9 2.67 8.14 -14.73
CA SER A 9 3.29 9.45 -14.85
C SER A 9 3.79 9.97 -13.52
N ALA A 10 5.05 10.37 -13.57
CA ALA A 10 5.65 11.45 -12.80
C ALA A 10 5.76 11.22 -11.30
N ARG A 11 6.68 11.96 -10.69
CA ARG A 11 7.08 11.79 -9.31
C ARG A 11 5.86 11.90 -8.39
N ALA A 12 5.90 11.21 -7.25
CA ALA A 12 4.89 11.37 -6.19
C ALA A 12 4.70 12.83 -5.73
N ASP A 13 5.64 13.70 -6.12
CA ASP A 13 5.75 15.10 -5.77
C ASP A 13 4.94 16.04 -6.70
N GLU A 14 4.34 15.51 -7.78
CA GLU A 14 3.59 16.30 -8.79
C GLU A 14 2.06 16.08 -8.73
N LEU A 15 1.57 15.17 -7.87
CA LEU A 15 0.15 14.88 -7.74
C LEU A 15 -0.49 15.73 -6.64
N THR A 16 -1.63 16.34 -6.95
CA THR A 16 -2.45 17.09 -6.00
C THR A 16 -3.14 16.15 -5.00
N ALA A 17 -3.53 16.69 -3.84
CA ALA A 17 -4.28 15.92 -2.84
C ALA A 17 -5.61 15.37 -3.39
N GLU A 18 -6.23 16.08 -4.33
CA GLU A 18 -7.48 15.64 -4.98
C GLU A 18 -7.26 14.45 -5.92
N GLU A 19 -6.18 14.47 -6.70
CA GLU A 19 -5.79 13.34 -7.54
C GLU A 19 -5.47 12.09 -6.72
N TYR A 20 -4.85 12.25 -5.54
CA TYR A 20 -4.64 11.14 -4.61
C TYR A 20 -5.96 10.55 -4.13
N ARG A 21 -6.93 11.38 -3.73
CA ARG A 21 -8.25 10.90 -3.26
C ARG A 21 -9.01 10.18 -4.38
N GLU A 22 -9.02 10.71 -5.59
CA GLU A 22 -9.67 10.04 -6.72
C GLU A 22 -8.97 8.72 -7.08
N GLY A 23 -7.63 8.71 -7.04
CA GLY A 23 -6.83 7.49 -7.17
C GLY A 23 -7.18 6.44 -6.10
N GLY A 24 -7.32 6.86 -4.84
CA GLY A 24 -7.76 6.00 -3.73
C GLY A 24 -9.14 5.40 -3.97
N ARG A 25 -10.10 6.20 -4.48
CA ARG A 25 -11.46 5.73 -4.81
C ARG A 25 -11.47 4.73 -5.97
N LEU A 26 -10.65 4.97 -7.01
CA LEU A 26 -10.47 4.04 -8.12
C LEU A 26 -9.83 2.72 -7.65
N LEU A 27 -8.81 2.79 -6.80
CA LEU A 27 -8.18 1.61 -6.23
C LEU A 27 -9.16 0.80 -5.38
N ALA A 28 -9.93 1.45 -4.50
CA ALA A 28 -10.92 0.78 -3.65
C ALA A 28 -11.92 -0.03 -4.49
N ARG A 29 -12.40 0.51 -5.61
CA ARG A 29 -13.29 -0.20 -6.54
C ARG A 29 -12.61 -1.41 -7.19
N LYS A 30 -11.34 -1.27 -7.62
CA LYS A 30 -10.58 -2.40 -8.18
C LYS A 30 -10.40 -3.51 -7.14
N VAL A 31 -10.05 -3.14 -5.91
CA VAL A 31 -9.85 -4.10 -4.81
C VAL A 31 -11.15 -4.79 -4.43
N ALA A 32 -12.26 -4.07 -4.33
CA ALA A 32 -13.57 -4.65 -4.08
C ALA A 32 -13.99 -5.66 -5.16
N ARG A 33 -13.62 -5.42 -6.43
CA ARG A 33 -13.87 -6.35 -7.54
C ARG A 33 -12.96 -7.57 -7.50
N LEU A 34 -11.66 -7.38 -7.30
CA LEU A 34 -10.64 -8.42 -7.42
C LEU A 34 -10.44 -9.24 -6.14
N ARG A 35 -10.79 -8.69 -4.98
CA ARG A 35 -10.71 -9.31 -3.65
C ARG A 35 -9.37 -10.02 -3.38
N PRO A 36 -8.21 -9.36 -3.58
CA PRO A 36 -6.92 -9.96 -3.26
C PRO A 36 -6.79 -10.19 -1.74
N GLY A 37 -5.92 -11.11 -1.33
CA GLY A 37 -5.65 -11.31 0.10
C GLY A 37 -4.98 -10.11 0.78
N TRP A 38 -4.20 -9.34 0.00
CA TRP A 38 -3.49 -8.13 0.44
C TRP A 38 -3.47 -7.07 -0.66
N LEU A 39 -3.62 -5.80 -0.24
CA LEU A 39 -3.28 -4.61 -0.99
C LEU A 39 -2.00 -4.01 -0.39
N ALA A 40 -0.92 -3.96 -1.16
CA ALA A 40 0.30 -3.29 -0.77
C ALA A 40 0.40 -1.91 -1.47
N VAL A 41 0.52 -0.83 -0.68
CA VAL A 41 0.68 0.54 -1.18
C VAL A 41 2.09 1.03 -0.88
N VAL A 42 2.86 1.36 -1.92
CA VAL A 42 4.25 1.80 -1.80
C VAL A 42 4.28 3.33 -1.60
N GLY A 43 4.65 3.75 -0.38
CA GLY A 43 4.76 5.15 0.01
C GLY A 43 3.65 5.58 0.98
N VAL A 44 4.05 5.91 2.21
CA VAL A 44 3.11 6.33 3.28
C VAL A 44 2.41 7.65 2.97
N THR A 45 3.08 8.62 2.35
CA THR A 45 2.47 9.93 2.02
C THR A 45 1.32 9.77 1.02
N ALA A 46 1.53 8.99 -0.05
CA ALA A 46 0.50 8.70 -1.04
C ALA A 46 -0.68 7.97 -0.41
N TYR A 47 -0.42 7.01 0.49
CA TYR A 47 -1.46 6.31 1.23
C TYR A 47 -2.29 7.28 2.09
N ARG A 48 -1.62 8.12 2.89
CA ARG A 48 -2.27 9.12 3.76
C ARG A 48 -3.19 10.04 2.95
N ALA A 49 -2.70 10.55 1.82
CA ALA A 49 -3.47 11.43 0.96
C ALA A 49 -4.64 10.72 0.26
N ALA A 50 -4.43 9.48 -0.20
CA ALA A 50 -5.44 8.73 -0.94
C ALA A 50 -6.60 8.24 -0.06
N PHE A 51 -6.36 8.02 1.23
CA PHE A 51 -7.35 7.44 2.15
C PHE A 51 -7.75 8.33 3.32
N ASP A 52 -7.22 9.55 3.37
CA ASP A 52 -7.42 10.53 4.44
C ASP A 52 -7.03 10.00 5.83
N GLU A 53 -5.86 9.34 5.90
CA GLU A 53 -5.36 8.71 7.12
C GLU A 53 -4.02 9.30 7.57
N PRO A 54 -3.96 10.55 8.05
CA PRO A 54 -2.70 11.28 8.27
C PRO A 54 -1.73 10.61 9.25
N LYS A 55 -2.22 9.72 10.12
CA LYS A 55 -1.42 9.00 11.12
C LYS A 55 -0.91 7.64 10.66
N ALA A 56 -1.28 7.18 9.46
CA ALA A 56 -0.85 5.89 8.94
C ALA A 56 0.68 5.75 8.94
N ARG A 57 1.20 4.56 9.24
CA ARG A 57 2.63 4.26 9.28
C ARG A 57 2.96 3.13 8.31
N VAL A 58 4.24 2.95 7.99
CA VAL A 58 4.70 1.76 7.27
C VAL A 58 4.35 0.50 8.08
N GLY A 59 3.85 -0.54 7.42
CA GLY A 59 3.38 -1.77 8.05
C GLY A 59 1.94 -2.15 7.69
N PRO A 60 1.38 -3.18 8.36
CA PRO A 60 -0.02 -3.53 8.24
C PRO A 60 -0.92 -2.42 8.79
N GLN A 61 -2.04 -2.16 8.12
CA GLN A 61 -3.03 -1.17 8.54
C GLN A 61 -4.29 -1.84 9.08
N GLU A 62 -5.03 -1.11 9.92
CA GLU A 62 -6.35 -1.52 10.39
C GLU A 62 -7.40 -1.47 9.28
N ARG A 63 -7.25 -0.53 8.32
CA ARG A 63 -8.13 -0.46 7.14
C ARG A 63 -8.10 -1.78 6.37
N THR A 64 -9.29 -2.24 6.02
CA THR A 64 -9.51 -3.33 5.06
C THR A 64 -10.45 -2.90 3.95
N PHE A 65 -10.43 -3.64 2.84
CA PHE A 65 -11.42 -3.55 1.78
C PHE A 65 -12.13 -4.91 1.67
N GLY A 66 -13.19 -5.09 2.46
CA GLY A 66 -13.79 -6.41 2.67
C GLY A 66 -12.77 -7.36 3.32
N SER A 67 -12.52 -8.51 2.70
CA SER A 67 -11.48 -9.46 3.13
C SER A 67 -10.05 -9.05 2.75
N THR A 68 -9.88 -8.00 1.94
CA THR A 68 -8.56 -7.53 1.53
C THR A 68 -7.91 -6.74 2.67
N ARG A 69 -6.77 -7.23 3.16
CA ARG A 69 -5.95 -6.54 4.16
C ARG A 69 -5.02 -5.53 3.50
N VAL A 70 -4.61 -4.48 4.22
CA VAL A 70 -3.79 -3.40 3.65
C VAL A 70 -2.41 -3.35 4.31
N TRP A 71 -1.37 -3.16 3.51
CA TRP A 71 0.01 -2.95 3.95
C TRP A 71 0.60 -1.72 3.28
N VAL A 72 1.21 -0.83 4.06
CA VAL A 72 1.94 0.34 3.55
C VAL A 72 3.42 0.00 3.54
N LEU A 73 4.05 0.05 2.36
CA LEU A 73 5.47 -0.21 2.17
C LEU A 73 6.25 1.11 2.08
N PRO A 74 7.54 1.13 2.46
CA PRO A 74 8.39 2.30 2.27
C PRO A 74 8.63 2.58 0.78
N ASN A 75 8.90 3.84 0.43
CA ASN A 75 9.27 4.28 -0.93
C ASN A 75 10.53 5.15 -0.84
N PRO A 76 11.55 4.99 -1.71
CA PRO A 76 12.81 5.75 -1.69
C PRO A 76 12.71 7.28 -1.98
N SER A 77 11.55 7.93 -1.86
CA SER A 77 11.46 9.38 -2.06
C SER A 77 12.23 10.16 -0.99
N GLY A 78 12.72 11.36 -1.32
CA GLY A 78 13.63 12.15 -0.47
C GLY A 78 13.10 12.50 0.93
N LEU A 79 11.78 12.48 1.14
CA LEU A 79 11.14 12.65 2.45
C LEU A 79 11.29 11.42 3.37
N ASN A 80 11.72 10.28 2.83
CA ASN A 80 11.90 9.00 3.50
C ASN A 80 13.37 8.56 3.49
N ALA A 81 14.31 9.51 3.52
CA ALA A 81 15.77 9.26 3.44
C ALA A 81 16.35 8.31 4.50
N HIS A 82 15.58 7.97 5.55
CA HIS A 82 15.96 7.00 6.56
C HIS A 82 15.78 5.54 6.11
N TRP A 83 15.09 5.28 5.00
CA TRP A 83 14.92 3.94 4.46
C TRP A 83 16.11 3.54 3.60
N THR A 84 16.82 2.51 4.02
CA THR A 84 17.90 1.87 3.27
C THR A 84 17.33 0.74 2.42
N ALA A 85 18.09 0.28 1.41
CA ALA A 85 17.73 -0.92 0.66
C ALA A 85 17.45 -2.12 1.57
N ARG A 86 18.22 -2.26 2.65
CA ARG A 86 18.04 -3.32 3.65
C ARG A 86 16.71 -3.18 4.39
N THR A 87 16.43 -2.03 4.98
CA THR A 87 15.20 -1.85 5.77
C THR A 87 13.94 -1.91 4.90
N MET A 88 14.04 -1.52 3.63
CA MET A 88 12.98 -1.78 2.66
C MET A 88 12.81 -3.29 2.42
N ALA A 89 13.88 -4.03 2.15
CA ALA A 89 13.81 -5.47 1.95
C ALA A 89 13.21 -6.20 3.16
N ASP A 90 13.55 -5.78 4.39
CA ASP A 90 13.00 -6.35 5.62
C ASP A 90 11.47 -6.19 5.68
N GLU A 91 10.94 -5.02 5.31
CA GLU A 91 9.50 -4.78 5.34
C GLU A 91 8.76 -5.54 4.23
N PHE A 92 9.36 -5.67 3.05
CA PHE A 92 8.82 -6.52 1.98
C PHE A 92 8.82 -7.99 2.40
N ALA A 93 9.86 -8.45 3.12
CA ALA A 93 9.91 -9.81 3.64
C ALA A 93 8.82 -10.06 4.70
N ARG A 94 8.54 -9.09 5.57
CA ARG A 94 7.42 -9.16 6.53
C ARG A 94 6.08 -9.30 5.84
N LEU A 95 5.83 -8.52 4.79
CA LEU A 95 4.63 -8.66 3.98
C LEU A 95 4.56 -10.05 3.31
N ARG A 96 5.67 -10.55 2.76
CA ARG A 96 5.73 -11.89 2.15
C ARG A 96 5.28 -12.96 3.14
N VAL A 97 5.86 -12.97 4.34
CA VAL A 97 5.50 -13.94 5.39
C VAL A 97 4.02 -13.81 5.79
N ALA A 98 3.49 -12.58 5.89
CA ALA A 98 2.08 -12.36 6.21
C ALA A 98 1.10 -12.73 5.07
N ALA A 99 1.60 -12.78 3.83
CA ALA A 99 0.85 -13.16 2.64
C ALA A 99 0.93 -14.65 2.33
N GLU A 100 1.87 -15.38 2.92
CA GLU A 100 1.92 -16.83 2.84
C GLU A 100 0.58 -17.41 3.33
N PRO A 101 -0.04 -18.33 2.57
CA PRO A 101 -1.21 -19.04 3.05
C PRO A 101 -0.84 -19.69 4.38
N ARG A 102 -1.63 -19.45 5.44
CA ARG A 102 -1.56 -20.36 6.59
C ARG A 102 -1.89 -21.73 6.03
N SER A 103 -0.89 -22.61 5.94
CA SER A 103 -1.12 -24.03 5.75
C SER A 103 -2.18 -24.40 6.77
N GLN A 104 -3.33 -24.89 6.30
CA GLN A 104 -4.32 -25.46 7.19
C GLN A 104 -3.59 -26.55 7.98
N ALA A 105 -3.29 -26.28 9.25
CA ALA A 105 -2.95 -27.34 10.18
C ALA A 105 -4.18 -28.24 10.21
N GLN A 106 -4.06 -29.38 9.57
CA GLN A 106 -5.03 -30.47 9.67
C GLN A 106 -5.15 -30.84 11.14
N ALA A 107 -6.36 -30.72 11.68
CA ALA A 107 -6.88 -31.49 12.80
C ALA A 107 -8.40 -31.49 12.70
#